data_AF-A0A6L9EW68-F1
#
_entry.id   AF-A0A6L9EW68-F1
#
_cell.length_a   1.000
_cell.length_b   1.000
_cell.length_c   1.000
_cell.angle_alpha   90.00
_cell.angle_beta   90.00
_cell.angle_gamma   90.00
#
_symmetry.space_group_name_H-M   'P 1'
#
loop_
_entity.id
_entity.type
_entity.pdbx_description
1 polymer ?
#
loop_
_entity_poly.entity_id
_entity_poly.type
_entity_poly.pdbx_seq_one_letter_code
_entity_poly.pdbx_strand_id
1 'polypeptide(L)'
;MILISNNVLFNNLAGGSPFTNSVLLKQELTDKNIEVISGTNIPMLLEVVLGRDNVELKDLIKTATEAGTKGINIFELKEKQHEDDNLDDGI
;
A
#
# COMPACT_ATOMS: atom_id res chain seq x y z
N MET A 1 -20.90 10.45 -12.98
CA MET A 1 -19.96 9.58 -13.73
C MET A 1 -18.74 10.43 -14.07
N ILE A 2 -17.79 10.52 -13.14
CA ILE A 2 -16.53 11.23 -13.41
C ILE A 2 -15.63 10.21 -14.11
N LEU A 3 -15.46 10.39 -15.42
CA LEU A 3 -14.49 9.67 -16.22
C LEU A 3 -13.10 10.18 -15.80
N ILE A 4 -12.44 9.46 -14.90
CA ILE A 4 -10.98 9.52 -14.81
C ILE A 4 -10.46 8.48 -15.81
N SER A 5 -9.57 8.91 -16.70
CA SER A 5 -8.99 8.08 -17.77
C SER A 5 -8.16 6.88 -17.29
N ASN A 6 -7.90 6.79 -15.98
CA ASN A 6 -7.03 5.82 -15.35
C ASN A 6 -7.82 4.96 -14.36
N ASN A 7 -7.82 3.64 -14.55
CA ASN A 7 -8.56 2.69 -13.71
C ASN A 7 -7.58 1.81 -12.92
N VAL A 8 -7.77 1.72 -11.61
CA VAL A 8 -7.00 0.83 -10.72
C VAL A 8 -7.95 -0.13 -10.02
N LEU A 9 -7.68 -1.43 -10.13
CA LEU A 9 -8.44 -2.49 -9.48
C LEU A 9 -7.62 -3.04 -8.32
N PHE A 10 -8.00 -2.65 -7.11
CA PHE A 10 -7.38 -3.09 -5.85
C PHE A 10 -7.98 -4.40 -5.36
N ASN A 11 -7.12 -5.37 -5.10
CA ASN A 11 -7.46 -6.69 -4.60
C ASN A 11 -6.70 -6.97 -3.29
N ASN A 12 -7.31 -7.76 -2.41
CA ASN A 12 -6.68 -8.14 -1.14
C ASN A 12 -5.47 -9.08 -1.34
N LEU A 13 -5.58 -10.07 -2.24
CA LEU A 13 -4.61 -11.16 -2.40
C LEU A 13 -4.49 -11.57 -3.87
N ALA A 14 -3.27 -11.90 -4.30
CA ALA A 14 -3.02 -12.47 -5.62
C ALA A 14 -3.55 -13.91 -5.72
N GLY A 15 -4.08 -14.30 -6.88
CA GLY A 15 -4.56 -15.66 -7.13
C GLY A 15 -5.94 -16.01 -6.54
N GLY A 16 -6.56 -15.11 -5.78
CA GLY A 16 -7.97 -15.23 -5.40
C GLY A 16 -8.90 -14.98 -6.60
N SER A 17 -10.15 -15.45 -6.53
CA SER A 17 -11.11 -15.26 -7.62
C SER A 17 -11.37 -13.78 -8.00
N PRO A 18 -11.42 -12.81 -7.06
CA PRO A 18 -11.57 -11.40 -7.44
C PRO A 18 -10.36 -10.87 -8.23
N PHE A 19 -9.15 -11.29 -7.86
CA PHE A 19 -7.92 -10.90 -8.55
C PHE A 19 -7.86 -11.50 -9.96
N THR A 20 -8.14 -12.80 -10.09
CA THR A 20 -8.17 -13.48 -11.39
C THR A 20 -9.20 -12.83 -12.32
N ASN A 21 -10.41 -12.53 -11.84
CA ASN A 21 -11.43 -11.86 -12.63
C ASN A 21 -11.00 -10.43 -13.02
N SER A 22 -10.30 -9.70 -12.15
CA SER A 22 -9.75 -8.38 -12.46
C SER A 22 -8.69 -8.44 -13.57
N VAL A 23 -7.83 -9.48 -13.54
CA VAL A 23 -6.82 -9.71 -14.60
C VAL A 23 -7.50 -10.05 -15.93
N LEU A 24 -8.51 -10.94 -15.91
CA LEU A 24 -9.29 -11.28 -17.10
C LEU A 24 -9.97 -10.03 -17.69
N LEU A 25 -10.59 -9.20 -16.84
CA LEU A 25 -11.22 -7.95 -17.27
C LEU A 25 -10.21 -6.98 -17.92
N LYS A 26 -9.00 -6.85 -17.36
CA LYS A 26 -7.91 -6.08 -17.95
C LYS A 26 -7.48 -6.63 -19.33
N GLN A 27 -7.49 -7.95 -19.50
CA GLN A 27 -7.17 -8.59 -20.78
C GLN A 27 -8.27 -8.39 -21.83
N GLU A 28 -9.54 -8.42 -21.43
CA GLU A 28 -10.69 -8.23 -22.33
C GLU A 28 -10.84 -6.77 -22.77
N LEU A 29 -10.69 -5.82 -21.85
CA LEU A 29 -10.85 -4.39 -22.10
C LEU A 29 -9.56 -3.72 -22.58
N THR A 30 -9.04 -4.19 -23.72
CA THR A 30 -7.77 -3.72 -24.30
C THR A 30 -7.75 -2.22 -24.68
N ASP A 31 -8.91 -1.59 -24.83
CA ASP A 31 -9.06 -0.15 -25.10
C ASP A 31 -9.03 0.72 -23.83
N LYS A 32 -8.96 0.10 -22.64
CA LYS A 32 -8.95 0.78 -21.35
C LYS A 32 -7.57 0.71 -20.70
N ASN A 33 -7.16 1.82 -20.09
CA ASN A 33 -5.98 1.85 -19.24
C ASN A 33 -6.33 1.34 -17.83
N ILE A 34 -6.12 0.04 -17.59
CA ILE A 34 -6.44 -0.66 -16.35
C ILE A 34 -5.15 -1.22 -15.72
N GLU A 35 -4.95 -0.95 -14.43
CA GLU A 35 -3.93 -1.63 -13.63
C GLU A 35 -4.55 -2.45 -12.49
N VAL A 36 -4.00 -3.65 -12.25
CA VAL A 36 -4.53 -4.59 -11.25
C VAL A 36 -3.48 -4.79 -10.17
N ILE A 37 -3.85 -4.52 -8.93
CA ILE A 37 -2.93 -4.58 -7.77
C ILE A 37 -3.50 -5.52 -6.72
N SER A 38 -2.66 -6.41 -6.20
CA SER A 38 -2.94 -7.27 -5.06
C SER A 38 -2.20 -6.81 -3.81
N GLY A 39 -2.61 -7.28 -2.62
CA GLY A 39 -1.95 -6.93 -1.36
C GLY A 39 -2.30 -5.52 -0.88
N THR A 40 -3.48 -5.03 -1.27
CA THR A 40 -3.92 -3.66 -0.98
C THR A 40 -3.90 -3.37 0.52
N ASN A 41 -3.35 -2.23 0.90
CA ASN A 41 -3.42 -1.70 2.26
C ASN A 41 -3.78 -0.20 2.26
N ILE A 42 -4.06 0.36 3.44
CA ILE A 42 -4.50 1.76 3.60
C ILE A 42 -3.50 2.78 3.01
N PRO A 43 -2.18 2.69 3.29
CA PRO A 43 -1.20 3.59 2.67
C PRO A 43 -1.28 3.64 1.14
N MET A 44 -1.44 2.49 0.46
CA MET A 44 -1.61 2.47 -1.01
C MET A 44 -2.87 3.24 -1.45
N LEU A 45 -3.99 3.00 -0.76
CA LEU A 45 -5.27 3.62 -1.11
C LEU A 45 -5.24 5.15 -0.89
N LEU A 46 -4.60 5.61 0.19
CA LEU A 46 -4.43 7.03 0.46
C LEU A 46 -3.62 7.71 -0.64
N GLU A 47 -2.50 7.11 -1.05
CA GLU A 47 -1.67 7.65 -2.13
C GLU A 47 -2.46 7.78 -3.43
N VAL A 48 -3.26 6.76 -3.80
CA VAL A 48 -4.10 6.83 -5.00
C VAL A 48 -5.20 7.86 -4.89
N VAL A 49 -5.93 7.92 -3.76
CA VAL A 49 -7.03 8.87 -3.61
C VAL A 49 -6.54 10.32 -3.63
N LEU A 50 -5.37 10.59 -3.03
CA LEU A 50 -4.80 11.93 -2.91
C LEU A 50 -3.96 12.34 -4.15
N GLY A 51 -3.34 11.37 -4.84
CA GLY A 51 -2.42 11.62 -5.96
C GLY A 51 -2.99 11.40 -7.36
N ARG A 52 -4.28 11.04 -7.49
CA ARG A 52 -4.91 10.67 -8.78
C ARG A 52 -5.06 11.81 -9.80
N ASP A 53 -4.96 13.06 -9.37
CA ASP A 53 -5.26 14.21 -10.23
C ASP A 53 -4.06 14.55 -11.14
N ASN A 54 -4.27 14.55 -12.46
CA ASN A 54 -3.28 14.92 -13.48
C ASN A 54 -1.95 14.12 -13.43
N VAL A 55 -1.96 12.89 -12.93
CA VAL A 55 -0.80 11.99 -12.89
C VAL A 55 -1.02 10.79 -13.83
N GLU A 56 0.03 10.37 -14.51
CA GLU A 56 0.04 9.15 -15.32
C GLU A 56 -0.19 7.91 -14.45
N LEU A 57 -1.02 6.97 -14.92
CA LEU A 57 -1.41 5.80 -14.13
C LEU A 57 -0.20 5.01 -13.61
N LYS A 58 0.84 4.88 -14.43
CA LYS A 58 2.08 4.18 -14.07
C LYS A 58 2.78 4.82 -12.86
N ASP A 59 2.85 6.14 -12.84
CA ASP A 59 3.51 6.89 -11.75
C ASP A 59 2.66 6.87 -10.47
N LEU A 60 1.33 6.92 -10.62
CA LEU A 60 0.39 6.73 -9.52
C LEU A 60 0.51 5.35 -8.87
N ILE A 61 0.66 4.28 -9.68
CA ILE A 61 0.86 2.93 -9.14
C ILE A 61 2.22 2.78 -8.47
N LYS A 62 3.27 3.39 -9.04
CA LYS A 62 4.61 3.37 -8.46
C LYS A 62 4.60 4.01 -7.07
N THR A 63 4.07 5.22 -6.95
CA THR A 63 3.98 5.94 -5.66
C THR A 63 3.11 5.17 -4.65
N ALA A 64 1.95 4.66 -5.08
CA ALA A 64 1.06 3.90 -4.20
C ALA A 64 1.69 2.62 -3.67
N THR A 65 2.36 1.83 -4.51
CA THR A 65 3.03 0.59 -4.09
C THR A 65 4.22 0.85 -3.17
N GLU A 66 4.97 1.93 -3.39
CA GLU A 66 6.01 2.41 -2.47
C GLU A 66 5.42 2.79 -1.11
N ALA A 67 4.35 3.58 -1.07
CA ALA A 67 3.65 3.96 0.17
C ALA A 67 3.11 2.72 0.90
N GLY A 68 2.52 1.79 0.16
CA GLY A 68 2.04 0.51 0.66
C GLY A 68 3.11 -0.31 1.36
N THR A 69 4.28 -0.40 0.74
CA THR A 69 5.42 -1.14 1.30
C THR A 69 5.97 -0.46 2.55
N LYS A 70 6.16 0.88 2.50
CA LYS A 70 6.68 1.68 3.62
C LYS A 70 5.74 1.73 4.81
N GLY A 71 4.44 1.59 4.60
CA GLY A 71 3.44 1.60 5.66
C GLY A 71 3.40 0.32 6.50
N ILE A 72 4.11 -0.75 6.10
CA ILE A 72 4.23 -1.98 6.87
C ILE A 72 5.20 -1.74 8.03
N ASN A 73 4.71 -1.82 9.26
CA ASN A 73 5.50 -1.61 10.46
C ASN A 73 5.24 -2.74 11.46
N ILE A 74 6.30 -3.22 12.11
CA ILE A 74 6.23 -4.13 13.26
C ILE A 74 6.51 -3.30 14.50
N PHE A 75 5.58 -3.29 15.44
CA PHE A 75 5.80 -2.65 16.73
C PHE A 75 6.66 -3.56 17.61
N GLU A 76 7.72 -3.00 18.20
CA GLU A 76 8.59 -3.68 19.14
C GLU A 76 8.57 -2.96 20.49
N LEU A 77 8.35 -3.73 21.57
CA LEU A 77 8.51 -3.22 22.92
C LEU A 77 10.00 -3.02 23.20
N LYS A 78 10.39 -1.81 23.60
CA LYS A 78 11.73 -1.60 24.15
C LYS A 78 11.77 -2.15 25.58
N GLU A 79 12.65 -3.11 25.83
CA GLU A 79 12.95 -3.51 27.20
C GLU A 79 13.52 -2.29 27.95
N LYS A 80 12.96 -2.00 29.12
CA LYS A 80 13.56 -1.00 30.00
C LYS A 80 14.89 -1.58 30.46
N GLN A 81 15.99 -0.94 30.08
CA GLN A 81 17.25 -1.16 30.77
C GLN A 81 17.01 -0.77 32.23
N HIS A 82 17.10 -1.74 33.13
CA HIS A 82 17.26 -1.45 34.55
C HIS A 82 18.58 -0.70 34.65
N GLU A 83 18.51 0.62 34.84
CA GLU A 83 19.61 1.36 35.47
C GLU A 83 19.73 0.73 36.85
N ASP A 84 20.73 -0.14 37.03
CA ASP A 84 21.17 -0.55 38.35
C ASP A 84 21.48 0.74 39.11
N ASP A 85 20.63 1.03 40.10
CA ASP A 85 20.90 2.03 41.12
C ASP A 85 22.27 1.67 41.71
N ASN A 86 23.32 2.37 41.26
CA ASN A 86 24.56 2.49 42.01
C ASN A 86 24.18 3.21 43.32
N LEU A 87 23.74 2.41 44.29
CA LEU A 87 23.71 2.79 45.69
C LEU A 87 25.17 3.03 46.09
N ASP A 88 25.53 4.30 46.00
CA ASP A 88 26.58 4.95 46.79
C ASP A 88 26.28 4.71 48.27
N ASP A 89 26.63 3.53 48.78
CA ASP A 89 26.84 3.34 50.22
C ASP A 89 28.26 3.80 50.55
N GLY A 90 28.46 5.12 50.45
CA GLY A 90 29.52 5.82 51.15
C GLY A 90 29.22 5.82 52.65
N ILE A 91 29.99 5.04 53.41
CA ILE A 91 30.77 5.37 54.64
C ILE A 91 31.30 4.07 55.25
#